data_AF-A0A967GQV6-F1
#
_entry.id   AF-A0A967GQV6-F1
#
_cell.length_a   1.000
_cell.length_b   1.000
_cell.length_c   1.000
_cell.angle_alpha   90.00
_cell.angle_beta   90.00
_cell.angle_gamma   90.00
#
_symmetry.space_group_name_H-M   'P 1'
#
loop_
_entity.id
_entity.type
_entity.pdbx_description
1 polymer ?
#
loop_
_entity_poly.entity_id
_entity_poly.type
_entity_poly.pdbx_seq_one_letter_code
_entity_poly.pdbx_strand_id
1 'polypeptide(L)'
;FPCTTLSLAGLEVPSYMQGRAFLGPDPGERRRFVYGCRDRVDEMFEMARSVRSARYLYIRNYHPYLSYNQPSVFPDLGAIRREITRVAAENLEALTPDQRDYAGPAKPVEAFYDCEADPGNLRNLIGTGMNAQQLIELNEHRAAFAARRMALLDSGPIPESEMWKWIRNEGKPLRDILEGKTNHQPDLARAWAAADLVGTDRVEEMLELLKSGDPNQRYWAIIGLRQAGFDEKEKVIDHLDDVAPAVRIETAGWLARDENYREAALTRLVAELGHRDWWTALRACRAIELLGQDGRAALPAMRKLYDATRNEKGDGPFYLAFSSGAFLEQFGEPTKPWDFAPGAGAFTPEPEKKQDRDRARIGK
;
A
#
# COMPACT_ATOMS: atom_id res chain seq x y z
N PHE A 1 6.06 11.41 -20.15
CA PHE A 1 5.65 12.78 -20.53
C PHE A 1 6.80 13.80 -20.40
N PRO A 2 7.53 13.92 -19.28
CA PRO A 2 8.59 14.93 -19.14
C PRO A 2 9.66 14.89 -20.24
N CYS A 3 10.20 13.70 -20.55
CA CYS A 3 11.18 13.53 -21.64
C CYS A 3 10.63 13.96 -23.01
N THR A 4 9.36 13.69 -23.28
CA THR A 4 8.69 14.13 -24.52
C THR A 4 8.58 15.65 -24.57
N THR A 5 8.27 16.29 -23.43
CA THR A 5 8.17 17.76 -23.35
C THR A 5 9.52 18.42 -23.64
N LEU A 6 10.60 17.91 -23.04
CA LEU A 6 11.96 18.39 -23.31
C LEU A 6 12.34 18.20 -24.79
N SER A 7 12.09 17.01 -25.35
CA SER A 7 12.36 16.72 -26.76
C SER A 7 11.60 17.65 -27.71
N LEU A 8 10.32 17.91 -27.46
CA LEU A 8 9.51 18.84 -28.26
C LEU A 8 9.99 20.30 -28.15
N ALA A 9 10.55 20.67 -26.99
CA ALA A 9 11.16 21.98 -26.78
C ALA A 9 12.59 22.09 -27.34
N GLY A 10 13.13 21.02 -27.95
CA GLY A 10 14.51 20.98 -28.44
C GLY A 10 15.56 20.94 -27.32
N LEU A 11 15.17 20.55 -26.11
CA LEU A 11 16.04 20.43 -24.94
C LEU A 11 16.55 18.99 -24.76
N GLU A 12 17.77 18.86 -24.25
CA GLU A 12 18.34 17.56 -23.88
C GLU A 12 17.57 16.91 -22.73
N VAL A 13 17.35 15.60 -22.82
CA VAL A 13 16.72 14.81 -21.76
C VAL A 13 17.80 14.35 -20.78
N PRO A 14 17.77 14.74 -19.50
CA PRO A 14 18.78 14.32 -18.53
C PRO A 14 18.79 12.81 -18.33
N SER A 15 19.98 12.23 -18.14
CA SER A 15 20.20 10.77 -18.01
C SER A 15 19.51 10.13 -16.80
N TYR A 16 19.20 10.91 -15.75
CA TYR A 16 18.46 10.42 -14.58
C TYR A 16 16.95 10.27 -14.84
N MET A 17 16.41 10.83 -15.93
CA MET A 17 15.00 10.67 -16.26
C MET A 17 14.75 9.26 -16.80
N GLN A 18 13.90 8.50 -16.11
CA GLN A 18 13.57 7.13 -16.48
C GLN A 18 12.62 7.04 -17.69
N GLY A 19 12.05 8.16 -18.14
CA GLY A 19 11.12 8.27 -19.26
C GLY A 19 11.77 8.06 -20.63
N ARG A 20 10.96 7.90 -21.67
CA ARG A 20 11.39 7.98 -23.07
C ARG A 20 10.48 8.97 -23.79
N ALA A 21 11.04 9.78 -24.68
CA ALA A 21 10.24 10.59 -25.58
C ALA A 21 9.47 9.66 -26.53
N PHE A 22 8.19 9.97 -26.76
CA PHE A 22 7.33 9.21 -27.68
C PHE A 22 6.78 10.08 -28.83
N LEU A 23 7.11 11.37 -28.82
CA LEU A 23 6.89 12.37 -29.87
C LEU A 23 8.13 13.27 -29.93
N GLY A 24 8.29 14.02 -31.02
CA GLY A 24 9.41 14.92 -31.24
C GLY A 24 10.31 14.45 -32.38
N PRO A 25 11.42 15.17 -32.64
CA PRO A 25 12.34 14.87 -33.74
C PRO A 25 13.10 13.54 -33.56
N ASP A 26 13.29 13.09 -32.32
CA ASP A 26 13.95 11.84 -31.99
C ASP A 26 13.15 11.06 -30.92
N PRO A 27 12.02 10.44 -31.31
CA PRO A 27 11.25 9.60 -30.40
C PRO A 27 12.05 8.32 -30.16
N GLY A 28 12.41 8.08 -28.89
CA GLY A 28 13.16 6.87 -28.51
C GLY A 28 12.37 5.58 -28.77
N GLU A 29 13.06 4.44 -28.65
CA GLU A 29 12.45 3.13 -28.90
C GLU A 29 11.20 2.87 -28.04
N ARG A 30 10.16 2.34 -28.69
CA ARG A 30 8.93 1.89 -28.04
C ARG A 30 9.24 0.86 -26.97
N ARG A 31 8.64 1.01 -25.80
CA ARG A 31 8.81 0.04 -24.71
C ARG A 31 7.97 -1.21 -25.00
N ARG A 32 8.59 -2.38 -24.87
CA ARG A 32 7.87 -3.65 -24.80
C ARG A 32 6.99 -3.76 -23.55
N PHE A 33 7.47 -3.22 -22.43
CA PHE A 33 6.82 -3.30 -21.13
C PHE A 33 6.72 -1.93 -20.44
N VAL A 34 5.60 -1.70 -19.76
CA VAL A 34 5.39 -0.58 -18.83
C VAL A 34 5.29 -1.14 -17.42
N TYR A 35 6.09 -0.60 -16.51
CA TYR A 35 6.06 -0.95 -15.08
C TYR A 35 5.13 0.01 -14.34
N GLY A 36 4.22 -0.53 -13.54
CA GLY A 36 3.31 0.23 -12.68
C GLY A 36 3.54 -0.08 -11.22
N CYS A 37 3.38 0.93 -10.37
CA CYS A 37 3.45 0.79 -8.92
C CYS A 37 2.24 1.43 -8.26
N ARG A 38 1.77 0.79 -7.19
CA ARG A 38 0.77 1.31 -6.26
C ARG A 38 1.23 0.99 -4.85
N ASP A 39 1.32 2.03 -4.03
CA ASP A 39 1.66 1.93 -2.62
C ASP A 39 0.50 2.55 -1.80
N ARG A 40 0.80 3.13 -0.64
CA ARG A 40 -0.19 3.82 0.20
C ARG A 40 -0.87 4.96 -0.59
N VAL A 41 -2.20 4.99 -0.53
CA VAL A 41 -3.03 6.13 -0.98
C VAL A 41 -3.80 6.61 0.24
N ASP A 42 -3.56 7.85 0.66
CA ASP A 42 -4.11 8.39 1.90
C ASP A 42 -3.80 7.48 3.12
N GLU A 43 -4.82 6.98 3.82
CA GLU A 43 -4.74 6.03 4.94
C GLU A 43 -4.64 4.55 4.51
N MET A 44 -4.92 4.25 3.24
CA MET A 44 -5.00 2.89 2.70
C MET A 44 -3.61 2.38 2.32
N PHE A 45 -3.04 1.50 3.15
CA PHE A 45 -1.81 0.78 2.82
C PHE A 45 -2.06 -0.26 1.71
N GLU A 46 -1.22 -0.23 0.69
CA GLU A 46 -1.16 -1.22 -0.39
C GLU A 46 0.30 -1.42 -0.80
N MET A 47 0.60 -2.56 -1.42
CA MET A 47 1.79 -2.74 -2.23
C MET A 47 1.43 -3.66 -3.39
N ALA A 48 1.24 -3.05 -4.55
CA ALA A 48 0.96 -3.75 -5.80
C ALA A 48 1.88 -3.22 -6.90
N ARG A 49 2.29 -4.12 -7.77
CA ARG A 49 3.19 -3.83 -8.89
C ARG A 49 2.66 -4.50 -10.14
N SER A 50 2.86 -3.88 -11.29
CA SER A 50 2.39 -4.43 -12.57
C SER A 50 3.41 -4.30 -13.68
N VAL A 51 3.32 -5.22 -14.64
CA VAL A 51 3.99 -5.12 -15.92
C VAL A 51 2.95 -5.30 -17.00
N ARG A 52 2.85 -4.30 -17.89
CA ARG A 52 1.95 -4.33 -19.03
C ARG A 52 2.73 -4.35 -20.33
N SER A 53 2.48 -5.33 -21.19
CA SER A 53 2.92 -5.33 -22.59
C SER A 53 1.90 -4.65 -23.49
N ALA A 54 1.97 -4.84 -24.81
CA ALA A 54 0.93 -4.34 -25.71
C ALA A 54 -0.43 -5.03 -25.43
N ARG A 55 -0.39 -6.35 -25.23
CA ARG A 55 -1.57 -7.22 -25.13
C ARG A 55 -1.86 -7.71 -23.72
N TYR A 56 -0.84 -8.02 -22.92
CA TYR A 56 -1.03 -8.64 -21.61
C TYR A 56 -0.75 -7.68 -20.45
N LEU A 57 -1.47 -7.88 -19.34
CA LEU A 57 -1.26 -7.19 -18.08
C LEU A 57 -0.99 -8.21 -16.99
N TYR A 58 0.18 -8.11 -16.37
CA TYR A 58 0.56 -8.83 -15.16
C TYR A 58 0.48 -7.91 -13.95
N ILE A 59 -0.14 -8.36 -12.86
CA ILE A 59 -0.21 -7.68 -11.57
C ILE A 59 0.23 -8.65 -10.48
N ARG A 60 1.03 -8.16 -9.53
CA ARG A 60 1.34 -8.86 -8.27
C ARG A 60 0.92 -8.00 -7.09
N ASN A 61 0.09 -8.58 -6.22
CA ASN A 61 -0.42 -7.97 -4.99
C ASN A 61 0.31 -8.58 -3.78
N TYR A 62 0.89 -7.74 -2.94
CA TYR A 62 1.65 -8.17 -1.76
C TYR A 62 0.85 -8.06 -0.45
N HIS A 63 -0.33 -7.42 -0.49
CA HIS A 63 -1.36 -7.53 0.56
C HIS A 63 -2.66 -8.17 0.02
N PRO A 64 -2.62 -9.44 -0.44
CA PRO A 64 -3.77 -10.12 -1.05
C PRO A 64 -4.92 -10.38 -0.07
N TYR A 65 -4.67 -10.39 1.23
CA TYR A 65 -5.69 -10.46 2.29
C TYR A 65 -6.52 -9.18 2.45
N LEU A 66 -6.28 -8.14 1.63
CA LEU A 66 -7.06 -6.92 1.59
C LEU A 66 -7.84 -6.83 0.27
N SER A 67 -9.11 -6.44 0.35
CA SER A 67 -9.97 -6.13 -0.80
C SER A 67 -9.33 -5.17 -1.81
N TYR A 68 -9.75 -5.18 -3.09
CA TYR A 68 -9.52 -4.03 -3.96
C TYR A 68 -10.36 -2.82 -3.54
N ASN A 69 -11.55 -3.08 -3.01
CA ASN A 69 -12.48 -2.12 -2.44
C ASN A 69 -12.26 -1.93 -0.93
N GLN A 70 -11.00 -1.72 -0.47
CA GLN A 70 -10.76 -1.40 0.95
C GLN A 70 -11.50 -0.11 1.36
N PRO A 71 -12.06 -0.02 2.58
CA PRO A 71 -12.66 1.20 3.09
C PRO A 71 -11.68 2.37 3.02
N SER A 72 -12.13 3.53 2.56
CA SER A 72 -11.32 4.74 2.55
C SER A 72 -12.20 5.99 2.57
N VAL A 73 -11.88 6.94 3.44
CA VAL A 73 -12.77 8.06 3.79
C VAL A 73 -13.14 8.89 2.56
N PHE A 74 -12.16 9.28 1.74
CA PHE A 74 -12.44 10.15 0.60
C PHE A 74 -13.27 9.44 -0.50
N PRO A 75 -12.90 8.24 -0.99
CA PRO A 75 -13.75 7.48 -1.91
C PRO A 75 -15.14 7.17 -1.36
N ASP A 76 -15.26 6.86 -0.07
CA ASP A 76 -16.52 6.43 0.58
C ASP A 76 -17.50 7.61 0.80
N LEU A 77 -17.10 8.86 0.53
CA LEU A 77 -18.05 9.96 0.38
C LEU A 77 -18.97 9.78 -0.83
N GLY A 78 -18.53 9.05 -1.85
CA GLY A 78 -19.29 8.76 -3.05
C GLY A 78 -20.44 7.78 -2.80
N ALA A 79 -21.65 8.14 -3.24
CA ALA A 79 -22.83 7.28 -3.07
C ALA A 79 -22.66 5.89 -3.70
N ILE A 80 -22.02 5.81 -4.87
CA ILE A 80 -21.70 4.54 -5.56
C ILE A 80 -20.83 3.64 -4.68
N ARG A 81 -19.82 4.22 -4.05
CA ARG A 81 -18.85 3.49 -3.24
C ARG A 81 -19.48 2.93 -1.96
N ARG A 82 -20.34 3.72 -1.31
CA ARG A 82 -21.15 3.25 -0.17
C ARG A 82 -22.08 2.12 -0.56
N GLU A 83 -22.74 2.21 -1.72
CA GLU A 83 -23.67 1.17 -2.18
C GLU A 83 -22.95 -0.14 -2.50
N ILE A 84 -21.81 -0.09 -3.19
CA ILE A 84 -20.98 -1.30 -3.43
C ILE A 84 -20.59 -1.96 -2.10
N THR A 85 -20.13 -1.15 -1.13
CA THR A 85 -19.71 -1.65 0.18
C THR A 85 -20.88 -2.24 0.97
N ARG A 86 -22.04 -1.59 0.94
CA ARG A 86 -23.28 -2.07 1.57
C ARG A 86 -23.74 -3.41 0.99
N VAL A 87 -23.82 -3.51 -0.34
CA VAL A 87 -24.22 -4.75 -1.03
C VAL A 87 -23.23 -5.88 -0.74
N ALA A 88 -21.92 -5.60 -0.76
CA ALA A 88 -20.90 -6.60 -0.44
C ALA A 88 -20.98 -7.09 1.02
N ALA A 89 -21.31 -6.20 1.97
CA ALA A 89 -21.47 -6.56 3.38
C ALA A 89 -22.74 -7.35 3.66
N GLU A 90 -23.86 -7.03 2.99
CA GLU A 90 -25.15 -7.67 3.23
C GLU A 90 -25.37 -8.95 2.43
N ASN A 91 -24.82 -9.05 1.21
CA ASN A 91 -25.15 -10.12 0.28
C ASN A 91 -24.00 -10.48 -0.68
N LEU A 92 -22.82 -10.77 -0.11
CA LEU A 92 -21.61 -11.12 -0.88
C LEU A 92 -21.83 -12.26 -1.88
N GLU A 93 -22.63 -13.27 -1.51
CA GLU A 93 -22.88 -14.46 -2.34
C GLU A 93 -23.83 -14.20 -3.52
N ALA A 94 -24.57 -13.08 -3.52
CA ALA A 94 -25.36 -12.65 -4.68
C ALA A 94 -24.55 -11.86 -5.72
N LEU A 95 -23.31 -11.46 -5.40
CA LEU A 95 -22.43 -10.79 -6.35
C LEU A 95 -21.99 -11.76 -7.44
N THR A 96 -21.87 -11.27 -8.68
CA THR A 96 -21.19 -12.03 -9.73
C THR A 96 -19.72 -12.26 -9.36
N PRO A 97 -19.04 -13.28 -9.94
CA PRO A 97 -17.62 -13.48 -9.71
C PRO A 97 -16.78 -12.22 -9.93
N ASP A 98 -17.08 -11.45 -10.98
CA ASP A 98 -16.37 -10.20 -11.30
C ASP A 98 -16.61 -9.10 -10.26
N GLN A 99 -17.84 -8.97 -9.77
CA GLN A 99 -18.17 -8.02 -8.71
C GLN A 99 -17.51 -8.42 -7.38
N ARG A 100 -17.46 -9.73 -7.10
CA ARG A 100 -16.80 -10.29 -5.91
C ARG A 100 -15.28 -10.15 -5.98
N ASP A 101 -14.66 -10.20 -7.15
CA ASP A 101 -13.21 -9.94 -7.29
C ASP A 101 -12.87 -8.53 -6.80
N TYR A 102 -13.67 -7.53 -7.18
CA TYR A 102 -13.46 -6.16 -6.73
C TYR A 102 -13.88 -5.91 -5.26
N ALA A 103 -15.11 -6.32 -4.89
CA ALA A 103 -15.72 -5.96 -3.61
C ALA A 103 -15.49 -6.98 -2.48
N GLY A 104 -14.96 -8.15 -2.80
CA GLY A 104 -14.68 -9.22 -1.85
C GLY A 104 -13.58 -8.87 -0.84
N PRO A 105 -13.41 -9.68 0.21
CA PRO A 105 -12.50 -9.36 1.32
C PRO A 105 -11.01 -9.50 0.97
N ALA A 106 -10.70 -10.14 -0.15
CA ALA A 106 -9.35 -10.46 -0.60
C ALA A 106 -9.23 -10.28 -2.12
N LYS A 107 -8.00 -10.27 -2.61
CA LYS A 107 -7.64 -10.17 -4.03
C LYS A 107 -6.59 -11.22 -4.39
N PRO A 108 -6.46 -11.63 -5.66
CA PRO A 108 -5.46 -12.62 -6.05
C PRO A 108 -4.04 -12.14 -5.80
N VAL A 109 -3.14 -13.05 -5.38
CA VAL A 109 -1.70 -12.77 -5.22
C VAL A 109 -1.09 -12.32 -6.54
N GLU A 110 -1.44 -13.01 -7.63
CA GLU A 110 -1.04 -12.67 -8.98
C GLU A 110 -2.27 -12.67 -9.90
N ALA A 111 -2.30 -11.71 -10.82
CA ALA A 111 -3.29 -11.67 -11.88
C ALA A 111 -2.61 -11.46 -13.24
N PHE A 112 -3.07 -12.21 -14.25
CA PHE A 112 -2.59 -12.10 -15.62
C PHE A 112 -3.76 -12.05 -16.58
N TYR A 113 -3.86 -10.97 -17.34
CA TYR A 113 -4.99 -10.71 -18.23
C TYR A 113 -4.53 -10.58 -19.67
N ASP A 114 -5.31 -11.13 -20.60
CA ASP A 114 -5.22 -10.87 -22.03
C ASP A 114 -6.14 -9.70 -22.37
N CYS A 115 -5.60 -8.47 -22.39
CA CYS A 115 -6.39 -7.25 -22.53
C CYS A 115 -7.06 -7.11 -23.91
N GLU A 116 -6.67 -7.90 -24.90
CA GLU A 116 -7.33 -7.92 -26.21
C GLU A 116 -8.56 -8.84 -26.18
N ALA A 117 -8.42 -10.04 -25.60
CA ALA A 117 -9.51 -11.00 -25.49
C ALA A 117 -10.51 -10.62 -24.37
N ASP A 118 -10.04 -9.93 -23.34
CA ASP A 118 -10.81 -9.44 -22.21
C ASP A 118 -10.45 -7.97 -21.90
N PRO A 119 -11.08 -7.01 -22.62
CA PRO A 119 -10.82 -5.58 -22.41
C PRO A 119 -11.18 -5.09 -21.00
N GLY A 120 -12.05 -5.81 -20.28
CA GLY A 120 -12.44 -5.50 -18.91
C GLY A 120 -11.43 -5.96 -17.87
N ASN A 121 -10.48 -6.84 -18.23
CA ASN A 121 -9.54 -7.50 -17.33
C ASN A 121 -10.24 -8.16 -16.12
N LEU A 122 -11.34 -8.87 -16.39
CA LEU A 122 -12.16 -9.56 -15.39
C LEU A 122 -11.73 -11.03 -15.24
N ARG A 123 -11.18 -11.64 -16.30
CA ARG A 123 -10.74 -13.03 -16.31
C ARG A 123 -9.25 -13.14 -16.06
N ASN A 124 -8.88 -13.37 -14.80
CA ASN A 124 -7.51 -13.77 -14.47
C ASN A 124 -7.19 -15.13 -15.11
N LEU A 125 -6.14 -15.19 -15.93
CA LEU A 125 -5.70 -16.41 -16.61
C LEU A 125 -4.90 -17.35 -15.69
N ILE A 126 -4.34 -16.84 -14.59
CA ILE A 126 -3.60 -17.66 -13.63
C ILE A 126 -4.57 -18.63 -12.95
N GLY A 127 -4.18 -19.91 -12.89
CA GLY A 127 -5.04 -20.98 -12.37
C GLY A 127 -6.10 -21.46 -13.38
N THR A 128 -6.15 -20.87 -14.56
CA THR A 128 -6.95 -21.39 -15.69
C THR A 128 -6.07 -22.22 -16.62
N GLY A 129 -6.66 -23.08 -17.45
CA GLY A 129 -5.93 -23.85 -18.47
C GLY A 129 -5.33 -22.97 -19.57
N MET A 130 -4.22 -22.29 -19.27
CA MET A 130 -3.48 -21.43 -20.21
C MET A 130 -2.86 -22.25 -21.34
N ASN A 131 -2.90 -21.72 -22.55
CA ASN A 131 -2.18 -22.32 -23.67
C ASN A 131 -0.66 -22.04 -23.57
N ALA A 132 0.13 -22.73 -24.40
CA ALA A 132 1.59 -22.61 -24.37
C ALA A 132 2.08 -21.17 -24.58
N GLN A 133 1.43 -20.39 -25.45
CA GLN A 133 1.82 -19.00 -25.68
C GLN A 133 1.55 -18.12 -24.46
N GLN A 134 0.40 -18.28 -23.80
CA GLN A 134 0.06 -17.54 -22.58
C GLN A 134 1.04 -17.86 -21.43
N LEU A 135 1.49 -19.11 -21.32
CA LEU A 135 2.51 -19.49 -20.34
C LEU A 135 3.87 -18.84 -20.63
N ILE A 136 4.28 -18.77 -21.90
CA ILE A 136 5.49 -18.06 -22.32
C ILE A 136 5.39 -16.58 -21.94
N GLU A 137 4.29 -15.93 -22.29
CA GLU A 137 4.07 -14.51 -22.01
C GLU A 137 4.05 -14.23 -20.50
N LEU A 138 3.37 -15.07 -19.69
CA LEU A 138 3.37 -14.92 -18.24
C LEU A 138 4.80 -14.97 -17.67
N ASN A 139 5.63 -15.93 -18.12
CA ASN A 139 7.01 -16.06 -17.68
C ASN A 139 7.87 -14.86 -18.10
N GLU A 140 7.68 -14.34 -19.32
CA GLU A 140 8.35 -13.12 -19.78
C GLU A 140 7.92 -11.89 -18.96
N HIS A 141 6.64 -11.78 -18.59
CA HIS A 141 6.16 -10.67 -17.76
C HIS A 141 6.72 -10.76 -16.33
N ARG A 142 6.79 -11.95 -15.73
CA ARG A 142 7.44 -12.17 -14.43
C ARG A 142 8.94 -11.84 -14.47
N ALA A 143 9.64 -12.24 -15.52
CA ALA A 143 11.06 -11.90 -15.69
C ALA A 143 11.26 -10.38 -15.87
N ALA A 144 10.44 -9.74 -16.71
CA ALA A 144 10.48 -8.29 -16.91
C ALA A 144 10.14 -7.53 -15.61
N PHE A 145 9.19 -8.03 -14.83
CA PHE A 145 8.81 -7.50 -13.52
C PHE A 145 9.99 -7.51 -12.55
N ALA A 146 10.63 -8.67 -12.38
CA ALA A 146 11.77 -8.82 -11.49
C ALA A 146 12.97 -7.96 -11.94
N ALA A 147 13.24 -7.91 -13.25
CA ALA A 147 14.32 -7.08 -13.79
C ALA A 147 14.04 -5.58 -13.59
N ARG A 148 12.79 -5.13 -13.84
CA ARG A 148 12.45 -3.70 -13.76
C ARG A 148 12.42 -3.16 -12.34
N ARG A 149 11.86 -3.89 -11.38
CA ARG A 149 11.86 -3.44 -9.98
C ARG A 149 13.29 -3.24 -9.45
N MET A 150 14.22 -4.13 -9.81
CA MET A 150 15.62 -4.01 -9.40
C MET A 150 16.34 -2.86 -10.12
N ALA A 151 16.14 -2.72 -11.43
CA ALA A 151 16.72 -1.62 -12.21
C ALA A 151 16.24 -0.24 -11.72
N LEU A 152 15.00 -0.15 -11.23
CA LEU A 152 14.43 1.07 -10.68
C LEU A 152 14.86 1.33 -9.23
N LEU A 153 15.51 0.38 -8.55
CA LEU A 153 15.71 0.38 -7.10
C LEU A 153 14.37 0.60 -6.37
N ASP A 154 13.34 -0.13 -6.80
CA ASP A 154 12.00 -0.01 -6.24
C ASP A 154 12.00 -0.37 -4.76
N SER A 155 11.69 0.62 -3.92
CA SER A 155 11.68 0.53 -2.46
C SER A 155 10.44 -0.13 -1.87
N GLY A 156 9.54 -0.68 -2.70
CA GLY A 156 8.33 -1.37 -2.28
C GLY A 156 8.46 -2.37 -1.12
N PRO A 157 9.55 -3.17 -0.98
CA PRO A 157 9.63 -4.17 0.08
C PRO A 157 10.14 -3.58 1.40
N ILE A 158 10.37 -2.28 1.48
CA ILE A 158 10.86 -1.62 2.69
C ILE A 158 9.67 -0.95 3.39
N PRO A 159 9.36 -1.28 4.65
CA PRO A 159 8.30 -0.59 5.37
C PRO A 159 8.58 0.91 5.53
N GLU A 160 7.53 1.74 5.44
CA GLU A 160 7.63 3.21 5.53
C GLU A 160 8.37 3.69 6.80
N SER A 161 8.20 2.99 7.93
CA SER A 161 8.92 3.29 9.17
C SER A 161 10.44 3.08 9.06
N GLU A 162 10.88 2.05 8.34
CA GLU A 162 12.31 1.82 8.08
C GLU A 162 12.84 2.82 7.06
N MET A 163 12.09 3.15 6.00
CA MET A 163 12.49 4.19 5.03
C MET A 163 12.80 5.51 5.75
N TRP A 164 11.89 5.99 6.59
CA TRP A 164 12.07 7.25 7.32
C TRP A 164 13.17 7.20 8.37
N LYS A 165 13.37 6.04 9.01
CA LYS A 165 14.49 5.82 9.91
C LYS A 165 15.83 5.95 9.16
N TRP A 166 15.97 5.33 7.99
CA TRP A 166 17.19 5.43 7.19
C TRP A 166 17.43 6.85 6.68
N ILE A 167 16.40 7.51 6.13
CA ILE A 167 16.48 8.90 5.66
C ILE A 167 16.96 9.83 6.77
N ARG A 168 16.41 9.70 7.99
CA ARG A 168 16.81 10.53 9.14
C ARG A 168 18.22 10.23 9.63
N ASN A 169 18.60 8.96 9.68
CA ASN A 169 19.92 8.56 10.19
C ASN A 169 21.04 8.96 9.22
N GLU A 170 20.82 8.80 7.91
CA GLU A 170 21.82 9.12 6.88
C GLU A 170 21.77 10.59 6.46
N GLY A 171 20.65 11.29 6.69
CA GLY A 171 20.46 12.69 6.25
C GLY A 171 20.45 12.83 4.73
N LYS A 172 20.00 11.78 4.01
CA LYS A 172 20.05 11.69 2.54
C LYS A 172 18.73 11.20 1.98
N PRO A 173 18.40 11.57 0.71
CA PRO A 173 17.24 11.01 0.02
C PRO A 173 17.33 9.48 -0.05
N LEU A 174 16.20 8.80 0.04
CA LEU A 174 16.13 7.34 -0.05
C LEU A 174 16.83 6.79 -1.31
N ARG A 175 16.72 7.51 -2.43
CA ARG A 175 17.40 7.14 -3.67
C ARG A 175 18.91 7.00 -3.51
N ASP A 176 19.56 7.95 -2.84
CA ASP A 176 21.00 7.91 -2.62
C ASP A 176 21.40 6.77 -1.69
N ILE A 177 20.56 6.47 -0.69
CA ILE A 177 20.74 5.33 0.22
C ILE A 177 20.69 4.01 -0.55
N LEU A 178 19.68 3.83 -1.41
CA LEU A 178 19.53 2.63 -2.24
C LEU A 178 20.63 2.47 -3.28
N GLU A 179 21.21 3.57 -3.75
CA GLU A 179 22.37 3.58 -4.65
C GLU A 179 23.70 3.32 -3.93
N GLY A 180 23.70 3.15 -2.60
CA GLY A 180 24.91 2.90 -1.81
C GLY A 180 25.81 4.13 -1.66
N LYS A 181 25.25 5.33 -1.76
CA LYS A 181 25.98 6.60 -1.59
C LYS A 181 26.08 7.05 -0.12
N THR A 182 25.70 6.18 0.81
CA THR A 182 25.62 6.42 2.26
C THR A 182 26.24 5.27 3.04
N ASN A 183 26.37 5.41 4.36
CA ASN A 183 27.01 4.37 5.18
C ASN A 183 26.14 3.12 5.30
N HIS A 184 24.82 3.32 5.33
CA HIS A 184 23.84 2.25 5.19
C HIS A 184 23.54 1.97 3.72
N GLN A 185 23.65 0.72 3.28
CA GLN A 185 23.10 0.24 2.02
C GLN A 185 22.21 -0.98 2.32
N PRO A 186 20.88 -0.85 2.22
CA PRO A 186 19.98 -1.97 2.48
C PRO A 186 20.09 -3.01 1.37
N ASP A 187 19.96 -4.29 1.73
CA ASP A 187 19.92 -5.38 0.76
C ASP A 187 18.51 -5.48 0.15
N LEU A 188 18.31 -4.71 -0.91
CA LEU A 188 17.02 -4.64 -1.59
C LEU A 188 16.62 -5.99 -2.23
N ALA A 189 17.60 -6.78 -2.67
CA ALA A 189 17.35 -8.09 -3.26
C ALA A 189 16.80 -9.07 -2.21
N ARG A 190 17.37 -9.08 -1.00
CA ARG A 190 16.88 -9.87 0.13
C ARG A 190 15.49 -9.44 0.60
N ALA A 191 15.20 -8.14 0.62
CA ALA A 191 13.88 -7.63 0.97
C ALA A 191 12.83 -8.09 -0.05
N TRP A 192 13.12 -7.98 -1.34
CA TRP A 192 12.24 -8.49 -2.40
C TRP A 192 12.08 -10.01 -2.39
N ALA A 193 13.14 -10.76 -2.11
CA ALA A 193 13.07 -12.22 -2.00
C ALA A 193 12.10 -12.64 -0.88
N ALA A 194 12.12 -11.95 0.26
CA ALA A 194 11.16 -12.18 1.34
C ALA A 194 9.73 -11.80 0.94
N ALA A 195 9.53 -10.65 0.28
CA ALA A 195 8.22 -10.22 -0.22
C ALA A 195 7.63 -11.22 -1.23
N ASP A 196 8.46 -11.83 -2.06
CA ASP A 196 8.03 -12.82 -3.05
C ASP A 196 7.59 -14.16 -2.46
N LEU A 197 7.78 -14.40 -1.16
CA LEU A 197 7.21 -15.55 -0.45
C LEU A 197 5.71 -15.42 -0.23
N VAL A 198 5.15 -14.19 -0.27
CA VAL A 198 3.71 -13.97 -0.12
C VAL A 198 2.94 -14.72 -1.20
N GLY A 199 2.03 -15.60 -0.77
CA GLY A 199 1.23 -16.46 -1.64
C GLY A 199 1.94 -17.73 -2.11
N THR A 200 3.08 -18.09 -1.52
CA THR A 200 3.73 -19.40 -1.71
C THR A 200 3.45 -20.33 -0.53
N ASP A 201 3.72 -21.63 -0.69
CA ASP A 201 3.61 -22.67 0.34
C ASP A 201 4.89 -22.86 1.18
N ARG A 202 5.86 -21.96 1.03
CA ARG A 202 7.19 -22.04 1.67
C ARG A 202 7.18 -21.52 3.12
N VAL A 203 6.33 -22.11 3.95
CA VAL A 203 6.12 -21.73 5.36
C VAL A 203 7.40 -21.78 6.18
N GLU A 204 8.22 -22.81 5.99
CA GLU A 204 9.45 -23.07 6.73
C GLU A 204 10.52 -22.02 6.41
N GLU A 205 10.57 -21.57 5.15
CA GLU A 205 11.44 -20.47 4.74
C GLU A 205 10.99 -19.16 5.43
N MET A 206 9.68 -18.89 5.48
CA MET A 206 9.14 -17.72 6.17
C MET A 206 9.41 -17.76 7.68
N LEU A 207 9.26 -18.91 8.33
CA LEU A 207 9.59 -19.09 9.75
C LEU A 207 11.08 -18.87 10.04
N GLU A 208 11.97 -19.25 9.12
CA GLU A 208 13.39 -18.96 9.27
C GLU A 208 13.70 -17.47 9.12
N LEU A 209 13.03 -16.78 8.18
CA LEU A 209 13.18 -15.34 8.00
C LEU A 209 12.76 -14.52 9.22
N LEU A 210 11.86 -15.02 10.08
CA LEU A 210 11.51 -14.39 11.36
C LEU A 210 12.71 -14.23 12.30
N LYS A 211 13.75 -15.06 12.17
CA LYS A 211 14.98 -14.99 12.96
C LYS A 211 16.00 -13.99 12.40
N SER A 212 15.73 -13.41 11.24
CA SER A 212 16.65 -12.50 10.56
C SER A 212 16.86 -11.21 11.37
N GLY A 213 18.08 -10.68 11.35
CA GLY A 213 18.37 -9.33 11.86
C GLY A 213 17.74 -8.22 11.00
N ASP A 214 17.35 -8.52 9.75
CA ASP A 214 16.74 -7.56 8.83
C ASP A 214 15.22 -7.43 9.06
N PRO A 215 14.72 -6.25 9.48
CA PRO A 215 13.29 -6.05 9.71
C PRO A 215 12.44 -6.21 8.45
N ASN A 216 12.99 -5.98 7.25
CA ASN A 216 12.24 -6.16 6.00
C ASN A 216 11.90 -7.63 5.77
N GLN A 217 12.83 -8.55 6.10
CA GLN A 217 12.60 -9.98 5.97
C GLN A 217 11.54 -10.47 6.98
N ARG A 218 11.63 -10.04 8.24
CA ARG A 218 10.64 -10.39 9.27
C ARG A 218 9.26 -9.86 8.93
N TYR A 219 9.17 -8.62 8.44
CA TYR A 219 7.90 -7.99 8.02
C TYR A 219 7.20 -8.81 6.94
N TRP A 220 7.90 -9.17 5.87
CA TRP A 220 7.32 -9.96 4.79
C TRP A 220 7.05 -11.42 5.18
N ALA A 221 7.84 -11.99 6.09
CA ALA A 221 7.55 -13.31 6.65
C ALA A 221 6.22 -13.33 7.40
N ILE A 222 5.93 -12.33 8.25
CA ILE A 222 4.63 -12.23 8.94
C ILE A 222 3.47 -12.13 7.95
N ILE A 223 3.59 -11.28 6.93
CA ILE A 223 2.57 -11.12 5.87
C ILE A 223 2.38 -12.42 5.09
N GLY A 224 3.47 -13.10 4.75
CA GLY A 224 3.45 -14.35 4.02
C GLY A 224 2.80 -15.49 4.82
N LEU A 225 3.15 -15.64 6.10
CA LEU A 225 2.55 -16.62 7.01
C LEU A 225 1.06 -16.35 7.22
N ARG A 226 0.68 -15.07 7.37
CA ARG A 226 -0.73 -14.66 7.41
C ARG A 226 -1.46 -15.07 6.14
N GLN A 227 -0.87 -14.81 4.97
CA GLN A 227 -1.48 -15.15 3.69
C GLN A 227 -1.57 -16.67 3.47
N ALA A 228 -0.60 -17.43 3.96
CA ALA A 228 -0.60 -18.90 3.89
C ALA A 228 -1.61 -19.55 4.85
N GLY A 229 -2.27 -18.78 5.73
CA GLY A 229 -3.19 -19.34 6.72
C GLY A 229 -2.47 -20.13 7.81
N PHE A 230 -1.25 -19.72 8.19
CA PHE A 230 -0.46 -20.43 9.19
C PHE A 230 -1.11 -20.40 10.58
N ASP A 231 -1.38 -21.55 11.19
CA ASP A 231 -2.22 -21.63 12.41
C ASP A 231 -1.45 -21.64 13.74
N GLU A 232 -0.17 -22.04 13.77
CA GLU A 232 0.64 -22.12 15.00
C GLU A 232 1.11 -20.71 15.47
N LYS A 233 0.15 -19.88 15.91
CA LYS A 233 0.36 -18.48 16.30
C LYS A 233 1.35 -18.31 17.45
N GLU A 234 1.52 -19.31 18.29
CA GLU A 234 2.51 -19.35 19.36
C GLU A 234 3.94 -19.18 18.84
N LYS A 235 4.22 -19.51 17.56
CA LYS A 235 5.54 -19.31 16.94
C LYS A 235 5.79 -17.87 16.48
N VAL A 236 4.77 -17.02 16.46
CA VAL A 236 4.88 -15.63 16.00
C VAL A 236 4.53 -14.59 17.07
N ILE A 237 3.96 -15.01 18.20
CA ILE A 237 3.49 -14.12 19.26
C ILE A 237 4.59 -13.20 19.80
N ASP A 238 5.82 -13.68 19.90
CA ASP A 238 6.96 -12.90 20.40
C ASP A 238 7.27 -11.69 19.51
N HIS A 239 6.83 -11.68 18.24
CA HIS A 239 6.97 -10.53 17.35
C HIS A 239 6.01 -9.38 17.69
N LEU A 240 5.08 -9.53 18.64
CA LEU A 240 4.37 -8.38 19.23
C LEU A 240 5.34 -7.38 19.90
N ASP A 241 6.52 -7.85 20.31
CA ASP A 241 7.58 -7.05 20.92
C ASP A 241 8.77 -6.80 19.98
N ASP A 242 8.60 -7.01 18.66
CA ASP A 242 9.66 -6.76 17.68
C ASP A 242 10.15 -5.31 17.74
N VAL A 243 11.47 -5.12 17.62
CA VAL A 243 12.11 -3.79 17.64
C VAL A 243 11.62 -2.91 16.48
N ALA A 244 11.23 -3.52 15.35
CA ALA A 244 10.78 -2.82 14.17
C ALA A 244 9.25 -2.60 14.22
N PRO A 245 8.79 -1.33 14.19
CA PRO A 245 7.38 -1.04 14.36
C PRO A 245 6.46 -1.69 13.32
N ALA A 246 6.93 -1.84 12.09
CA ALA A 246 6.16 -2.46 11.02
C ALA A 246 5.90 -3.95 11.31
N VAL A 247 6.90 -4.67 11.81
CA VAL A 247 6.77 -6.11 12.12
C VAL A 247 5.74 -6.29 13.21
N ARG A 248 5.89 -5.60 14.34
CA ARG A 248 4.97 -5.78 15.47
C ARG A 248 3.54 -5.33 15.21
N ILE A 249 3.34 -4.29 14.39
CA ILE A 249 1.99 -3.85 14.00
C ILE A 249 1.33 -4.87 13.07
N GLU A 250 2.05 -5.43 12.09
CA GLU A 250 1.47 -6.48 11.23
C GLU A 250 1.19 -7.76 12.02
N THR A 251 2.09 -8.16 12.94
CA THR A 251 1.86 -9.29 13.84
C THR A 251 0.61 -9.05 14.68
N ALA A 252 0.49 -7.88 15.30
CA ALA A 252 -0.68 -7.55 16.12
C ALA A 252 -1.97 -7.48 15.31
N GLY A 253 -1.96 -6.88 14.12
CA GLY A 253 -3.11 -6.84 13.22
C GLY A 253 -3.56 -8.23 12.78
N TRP A 254 -2.63 -9.17 12.63
CA TRP A 254 -2.96 -10.57 12.35
C TRP A 254 -3.51 -11.31 13.56
N LEU A 255 -2.81 -11.24 14.70
CA LEU A 255 -3.19 -11.96 15.92
C LEU A 255 -4.49 -11.44 16.55
N ALA A 256 -4.85 -10.18 16.33
CA ALA A 256 -6.09 -9.62 16.86
C ALA A 256 -7.38 -10.26 16.28
N ARG A 257 -7.26 -11.02 15.19
CA ARG A 257 -8.35 -11.82 14.61
C ARG A 257 -8.63 -13.11 15.39
N ASP A 258 -7.69 -13.57 16.22
CA ASP A 258 -7.81 -14.77 17.03
C ASP A 258 -8.11 -14.40 18.48
N GLU A 259 -9.19 -14.96 19.04
CA GLU A 259 -9.67 -14.60 20.37
C GLU A 259 -8.62 -14.85 21.47
N ASN A 260 -7.77 -15.87 21.29
CA ASN A 260 -6.76 -16.24 22.28
C ASN A 260 -5.64 -15.20 22.39
N TYR A 261 -5.40 -14.44 21.31
CA TYR A 261 -4.32 -13.46 21.22
C TYR A 261 -4.82 -12.02 21.12
N ARG A 262 -6.14 -11.83 20.99
CA ARG A 262 -6.79 -10.53 20.72
C ARG A 262 -6.44 -9.46 21.73
N GLU A 263 -6.47 -9.78 23.02
CA GLU A 263 -6.18 -8.80 24.08
C GLU A 263 -4.73 -8.28 24.00
N ALA A 264 -3.76 -9.17 23.88
CA ALA A 264 -2.35 -8.82 23.77
C ALA A 264 -2.07 -8.01 22.49
N ALA A 265 -2.66 -8.44 21.37
CA ALA A 265 -2.52 -7.78 20.09
C ALA A 265 -3.14 -6.36 20.09
N LEU A 266 -4.35 -6.20 20.63
CA LEU A 266 -4.99 -4.88 20.74
C LEU A 266 -4.23 -3.97 21.70
N THR A 267 -3.71 -4.49 22.80
CA THR A 267 -2.85 -3.73 23.72
C THR A 267 -1.64 -3.17 22.97
N ARG A 268 -1.00 -3.99 22.13
CA ARG A 268 0.12 -3.55 21.28
C ARG A 268 -0.30 -2.48 20.27
N LEU A 269 -1.40 -2.69 19.54
CA LEU A 269 -1.88 -1.72 18.54
C LEU A 269 -2.28 -0.38 19.18
N VAL A 270 -2.98 -0.40 20.31
CA VAL A 270 -3.40 0.80 21.04
C VAL A 270 -2.18 1.60 21.52
N ALA A 271 -1.15 0.93 22.01
CA ALA A 271 0.08 1.59 22.40
C ALA A 271 0.77 2.30 21.20
N GLU A 272 0.61 1.76 19.99
CA GLU A 272 1.16 2.36 18.76
C GLU A 272 0.44 3.57 18.23
N LEU A 273 -0.81 3.81 18.65
CA LEU A 273 -1.52 5.05 18.32
C LEU A 273 -0.80 6.28 18.87
N GLY A 274 0.00 6.13 19.93
CA GLY A 274 0.81 7.20 20.53
C GLY A 274 2.22 7.33 19.95
N HIS A 275 2.56 6.60 18.88
CA HIS A 275 3.90 6.65 18.31
C HIS A 275 4.23 8.05 17.77
N ARG A 276 5.45 8.56 18.05
CA ARG A 276 5.89 9.92 17.66
C ARG A 276 5.81 10.18 16.15
N ASP A 277 6.06 9.13 15.38
CA ASP A 277 6.02 9.17 13.92
C ASP A 277 4.60 8.81 13.46
N TRP A 278 3.92 9.78 12.85
CA TRP A 278 2.50 9.64 12.49
C TRP A 278 2.24 8.52 11.48
N TRP A 279 3.18 8.18 10.60
CA TRP A 279 3.02 7.06 9.66
C TRP A 279 3.01 5.69 10.37
N THR A 280 3.72 5.56 11.48
CA THR A 280 3.67 4.36 12.34
C THR A 280 2.35 4.31 13.10
N ALA A 281 1.94 5.43 13.70
CA ALA A 281 0.65 5.54 14.38
C ALA A 281 -0.51 5.27 13.39
N LEU A 282 -0.41 5.75 12.15
CA LEU A 282 -1.39 5.53 11.10
C LEU A 282 -1.49 4.05 10.73
N ARG A 283 -0.37 3.32 10.63
CA ARG A 283 -0.41 1.88 10.37
C ARG A 283 -1.14 1.13 11.48
N ALA A 284 -0.91 1.49 12.74
CA ALA A 284 -1.62 0.89 13.87
C ALA A 284 -3.11 1.27 13.90
N CYS A 285 -3.42 2.56 13.65
CA CYS A 285 -4.78 3.07 13.51
C CYS A 285 -5.54 2.30 12.44
N ARG A 286 -4.92 2.13 11.26
CA ARG A 286 -5.47 1.39 10.14
C ARG A 286 -5.63 -0.10 10.44
N ALA A 287 -4.70 -0.71 11.15
CA ALA A 287 -4.85 -2.10 11.60
C ALA A 287 -6.08 -2.25 12.51
N ILE A 288 -6.29 -1.34 13.46
CA ILE A 288 -7.48 -1.33 14.34
C ILE A 288 -8.76 -1.10 13.52
N GLU A 289 -8.75 -0.14 12.61
CA GLU A 289 -9.90 0.16 11.74
C GLU A 289 -10.36 -1.08 10.97
N LEU A 290 -9.43 -1.81 10.37
CA LEU A 290 -9.71 -2.98 9.55
C LEU A 290 -10.15 -4.21 10.37
N LEU A 291 -9.87 -4.26 11.67
CA LEU A 291 -10.35 -5.34 12.55
C LEU A 291 -11.88 -5.32 12.69
N GLY A 292 -12.51 -4.16 12.53
CA GLY A 292 -13.96 -4.01 12.73
C GLY A 292 -14.36 -4.45 14.15
N GLN A 293 -15.31 -5.38 14.27
CA GLN A 293 -15.79 -5.87 15.57
C GLN A 293 -14.69 -6.45 16.46
N ASP A 294 -13.69 -7.12 15.88
CA ASP A 294 -12.54 -7.64 16.65
C ASP A 294 -11.74 -6.50 17.31
N GLY A 295 -11.79 -5.29 16.76
CA GLY A 295 -11.11 -4.10 17.26
C GLY A 295 -11.87 -3.33 18.34
N ARG A 296 -13.10 -3.74 18.69
CA ARG A 296 -14.02 -2.95 19.53
C ARG A 296 -13.42 -2.48 20.87
N ALA A 297 -12.54 -3.26 21.49
CA ALA A 297 -11.91 -2.86 22.76
C ALA A 297 -11.00 -1.62 22.62
N ALA A 298 -10.54 -1.29 21.41
CA ALA A 298 -9.75 -0.08 21.14
C ALA A 298 -10.59 1.20 21.01
N LEU A 299 -11.93 1.13 21.11
CA LEU A 299 -12.84 2.28 20.95
C LEU A 299 -12.47 3.51 21.79
N PRO A 300 -12.12 3.39 23.08
CA PRO A 300 -11.72 4.56 23.87
C PRO A 300 -10.44 5.23 23.32
N ALA A 301 -9.48 4.43 22.87
CA ALA A 301 -8.22 4.94 22.34
C ALA A 301 -8.39 5.59 20.96
N MET A 302 -9.20 4.97 20.09
CA MET A 302 -9.53 5.50 18.77
C MET A 302 -10.30 6.82 18.87
N ARG A 303 -11.23 6.95 19.82
CA ARG A 303 -11.89 8.24 20.09
C ARG A 303 -10.91 9.32 20.53
N LYS A 304 -10.06 9.00 21.50
CA LYS A 304 -9.04 9.94 21.98
C LYS A 304 -8.13 10.42 20.83
N LEU A 305 -7.73 9.51 19.94
CA LEU A 305 -6.93 9.84 18.77
C LEU A 305 -7.70 10.74 17.80
N TYR A 306 -8.96 10.41 17.49
CA TYR A 306 -9.82 11.23 16.63
C TYR A 306 -9.97 12.65 17.18
N ASP A 307 -10.33 12.80 18.45
CA ASP A 307 -10.52 14.12 19.06
C ASP A 307 -9.24 14.96 19.03
N ALA A 308 -8.08 14.31 19.23
CA ALA A 308 -6.77 14.94 19.18
C ALA A 308 -6.30 15.31 17.77
N THR A 309 -6.85 14.71 16.71
CA THR A 309 -6.32 14.86 15.35
C THR A 309 -7.29 15.54 14.38
N ARG A 310 -8.60 15.42 14.61
CA ARG A 310 -9.66 15.84 13.67
C ARG A 310 -9.61 17.31 13.25
N ASN A 311 -9.13 18.19 14.12
CA ASN A 311 -9.05 19.63 13.85
C ASN A 311 -7.59 20.13 13.74
N GLU A 312 -6.62 19.22 13.82
CA GLU A 312 -5.20 19.56 13.69
C GLU A 312 -4.78 19.65 12.23
N LYS A 313 -3.79 20.50 11.95
CA LYS A 313 -3.30 20.73 10.59
C LYS A 313 -2.20 19.73 10.23
N GLY A 314 -2.16 19.37 8.94
CA GLY A 314 -1.11 18.55 8.34
C GLY A 314 -1.55 17.12 8.05
N ASP A 315 -0.79 16.46 7.16
CA ASP A 315 -1.13 15.15 6.61
C ASP A 315 -1.26 14.07 7.70
N GLY A 316 -0.39 14.10 8.71
CA GLY A 316 -0.41 13.11 9.79
C GLY A 316 -1.72 13.10 10.58
N PRO A 317 -2.08 14.19 11.26
CA PRO A 317 -3.38 14.28 11.93
C PRO A 317 -4.56 14.05 10.99
N PHE A 318 -4.47 14.48 9.73
CA PHE A 318 -5.51 14.28 8.74
C PHE A 318 -5.81 12.80 8.47
N TYR A 319 -4.80 12.01 8.13
CA TYR A 319 -4.98 10.58 7.85
C TYR A 319 -5.26 9.76 9.12
N LEU A 320 -4.74 10.18 10.28
CA LEU A 320 -5.12 9.60 11.57
C LEU A 320 -6.60 9.82 11.88
N ALA A 321 -7.12 11.03 11.63
CA ALA A 321 -8.53 11.36 11.81
C ALA A 321 -9.43 10.65 10.80
N PHE A 322 -8.94 10.38 9.58
CA PHE A 322 -9.66 9.56 8.60
C PHE A 322 -9.90 8.15 9.15
N SER A 323 -8.81 7.46 9.48
CA SER A 323 -8.89 6.05 9.91
C SER A 323 -9.61 5.91 11.27
N SER A 324 -9.31 6.78 12.23
CA SER A 324 -10.00 6.76 13.54
C SER A 324 -11.46 7.14 13.44
N GLY A 325 -11.82 8.11 12.60
CA GLY A 325 -13.20 8.51 12.36
C GLY A 325 -14.02 7.40 11.70
N ALA A 326 -13.47 6.78 10.65
CA ALA A 326 -14.12 5.66 9.97
C ALA A 326 -14.36 4.48 10.93
N PHE A 327 -13.42 4.18 11.82
CA PHE A 327 -13.61 3.19 12.87
C PHE A 327 -14.74 3.56 13.84
N LEU A 328 -14.79 4.81 14.31
CA LEU A 328 -15.85 5.30 15.19
C LEU A 328 -17.25 5.16 14.55
N GLU A 329 -17.37 5.52 13.27
CA GLU A 329 -18.62 5.41 12.52
C GLU A 329 -19.15 3.97 12.44
N GLN A 330 -18.28 2.97 12.34
CA GLN A 330 -18.67 1.55 12.37
C GLN A 330 -19.38 1.14 13.66
N PHE A 331 -19.16 1.86 14.76
CA PHE A 331 -19.80 1.63 16.06
C PHE A 331 -20.90 2.64 16.39
N GLY A 332 -21.32 3.47 15.42
CA GLY A 332 -22.37 4.47 15.61
C GLY A 332 -21.94 5.66 16.48
N GLU A 333 -20.64 5.89 16.61
CA GLU A 333 -20.11 7.01 17.38
C GLU A 333 -20.17 8.31 16.58
N PRO A 334 -20.42 9.46 17.25
CA PRO A 334 -20.55 10.73 16.55
C PRO A 334 -19.20 11.19 16.00
N THR A 335 -19.15 11.44 14.70
CA THR A 335 -18.04 12.07 13.98
C THR A 335 -18.49 13.34 13.27
N LYS A 336 -17.54 14.20 12.90
CA LYS A 336 -17.81 15.38 12.06
C LYS A 336 -17.61 15.03 10.58
N PRO A 337 -18.63 15.22 9.72
CA PRO A 337 -18.49 15.02 8.27
C PRO A 337 -17.30 15.79 7.70
N TRP A 338 -16.66 15.21 6.70
CA TRP A 338 -15.59 15.88 5.95
C TRP A 338 -16.19 16.75 4.84
N ASP A 339 -15.65 17.95 4.68
CA ASP A 339 -15.98 18.85 3.58
C ASP A 339 -14.73 19.09 2.72
N PHE A 340 -14.78 18.59 1.50
CA PHE A 340 -13.72 18.75 0.50
C PHE A 340 -14.09 19.76 -0.59
N ALA A 341 -15.17 20.53 -0.39
CA ALA A 341 -15.56 21.57 -1.34
C ALA A 341 -14.44 22.62 -1.47
N PRO A 342 -14.25 23.21 -2.66
CA PRO A 342 -13.29 24.29 -2.85
C PRO A 342 -13.53 25.42 -1.82
N GLY A 343 -12.54 25.69 -0.96
CA GLY A 343 -12.62 26.72 0.08
C GLY A 343 -13.01 26.22 1.47
N ALA A 344 -13.30 24.93 1.65
CA ALA A 344 -13.65 24.32 2.95
C ALA A 344 -12.48 24.21 3.96
N GLY A 345 -11.33 24.86 3.69
CA GLY A 345 -10.27 25.04 4.68
C GLY A 345 -9.32 23.85 4.88
N ALA A 346 -9.40 22.80 4.08
CA ALA A 346 -8.28 21.88 3.92
C ALA A 346 -7.30 22.44 2.88
N PHE A 347 -6.02 22.12 3.03
CA PHE A 347 -4.93 22.25 2.04
C PHE A 347 -3.95 23.42 2.16
N THR A 348 -4.11 24.45 3.00
CA THR A 348 -3.01 25.39 3.34
C THR A 348 -3.46 26.39 4.41
N PRO A 349 -2.54 26.98 5.21
CA PRO A 349 -2.89 28.17 6.01
C PRO A 349 -3.44 29.26 5.09
N GLU A 350 -4.46 30.02 5.53
CA GLU A 350 -4.69 31.33 4.90
C GLU A 350 -3.38 32.13 5.04
N PRO A 351 -2.79 32.62 3.93
CA PRO A 351 -1.63 33.49 4.05
C PRO A 351 -2.02 34.71 4.86
N GLU A 352 -1.19 35.09 5.85
CA GLU A 352 -1.44 36.22 6.76
C GLU A 352 -1.67 37.56 6.04
N LYS A 353 -1.37 37.63 4.73
CA LYS A 353 -1.60 38.78 3.89
C LYS A 353 -2.46 38.42 2.68
N LYS A 354 -3.57 39.16 2.54
CA LYS A 354 -4.53 39.13 1.42
C LYS A 354 -3.88 39.32 0.02
N GLN A 355 -2.62 39.77 -0.06
CA GLN A 355 -1.87 40.03 -1.29
C GLN A 355 -1.29 38.80 -1.99
N ASP A 356 -1.18 37.63 -1.32
CA ASP A 356 -0.66 36.41 -1.97
C ASP A 356 -1.71 35.70 -2.86
N ARG A 357 -2.99 36.06 -2.74
CA ARG A 357 -4.05 35.55 -3.62
C ARG A 357 -3.86 35.95 -5.09
N ASP A 358 -3.25 37.12 -5.35
CA ASP A 358 -3.08 37.63 -6.71
C ASP A 358 -1.80 37.15 -7.40
N ARG A 359 -0.81 36.65 -6.64
CA ARG A 359 0.43 36.09 -7.21
C ARG A 359 0.31 34.63 -7.64
N ALA A 360 -0.56 33.84 -7.01
CA ALA A 360 -0.81 32.45 -7.41
C ALA A 360 -1.70 32.32 -8.67
N ARG A 361 -2.33 33.41 -9.14
CA ARG A 361 -3.29 33.38 -10.25
C ARG A 361 -2.76 33.96 -11.57
N ILE A 362 -1.60 34.63 -11.55
CA ILE A 362 -0.96 35.15 -12.76
C ILE A 362 0.55 34.98 -12.59
N GLY A 363 1.12 34.04 -13.35
CA GLY A 363 2.56 33.97 -13.53
C GLY A 363 3.10 35.31 -14.03
N LYS A 364 4.17 35.77 -13.39
CA LYS A 364 5.11 36.73 -13.97
C LYS A 364 6.51 36.18 -13.78
#